data_AF-A0A7X7RK92-F1
#
_entry.id   AF-A0A7X7RK92-F1
#
_cell.length_a   1.000
_cell.length_b   1.000
_cell.length_c   1.000
_cell.angle_alpha   90.00
_cell.angle_beta   90.00
_cell.angle_gamma   90.00
#
_symmetry.space_group_name_H-M   'P 1'
#
loop_
_entity.id
_entity.type
_entity.pdbx_description
1 polymer ?
#
loop_
_entity_poly.entity_id
_entity_poly.type
_entity_poly.pdbx_seq_one_letter_code
_entity_poly.pdbx_strand_id
1 'polypeptide(L)'
;MADLQFDLSDVPLKGQKRPRGSNPWLVILLLLLLCSQAVLLYAVLLRPGEQPSVALSAEQTLELAQKLENLDLPQEAVAVWQQYLALTRPDAEKAAKLWYRMGMVQQDGRLYSEAVASYARSQALCKVEILEPEIARRTQECLEQLGQFSALRRDIRQRTDVSADGSSAADAPEVLAEIGAWKITRADYERSLERQVEATLGMLPPGSDNSEGSKRRQAMLQKLNDPKNFASQFQQFMVGELLYREARERKLNEQAQFQSFMRLSERRYLEQSLLHTLPLPAVSDAEMQFYYEKHAAEFQQEGGAAKPFSEVREQVRQTLLQQKRQESQQQFIASLIDKYDVVYHTDRLPEAPETPAEEP
;
A
#
# COMPACT_ATOMS: atom_id res chain seq x y z
N MET A 1 5.27 -14.94 19.85
CA MET A 1 6.37 -14.00 19.60
C MET A 1 7.59 -14.84 19.34
N ALA A 2 7.94 -15.02 18.07
CA ALA A 2 9.17 -15.70 17.70
C ALA A 2 10.25 -14.62 17.63
N ASP A 3 11.23 -14.68 18.52
CA ASP A 3 12.41 -13.84 18.43
C ASP A 3 13.11 -14.15 17.10
N LEU A 4 13.18 -13.15 16.23
CA LEU A 4 14.00 -13.19 15.02
C LEU A 4 15.46 -13.13 15.44
N GLN A 5 16.02 -14.27 15.86
CA GLN A 5 17.46 -14.44 16.01
C GLN A 5 18.06 -14.51 14.60
N PHE A 6 18.52 -13.37 14.10
CA PHE A 6 19.36 -13.29 12.92
C PHE A 6 20.81 -13.48 13.35
N ASP A 7 21.46 -14.50 12.79
CA ASP A 7 22.91 -14.65 12.90
C ASP A 7 23.59 -13.74 11.86
N LEU A 8 24.42 -12.81 12.34
CA LEU A 8 25.12 -11.80 11.55
C LEU A 8 26.63 -12.07 11.50
N SER A 9 27.07 -13.27 11.91
CA SER A 9 28.49 -13.66 11.95
C SER A 9 29.23 -13.50 10.62
N ASP A 10 28.51 -13.61 9.50
CA ASP A 10 29.10 -13.73 8.16
C ASP A 10 29.15 -12.42 7.36
N VAL A 11 28.76 -11.29 7.96
CA VAL A 11 28.77 -9.98 7.28
C VAL A 11 30.11 -9.26 7.48
N PRO A 12 30.83 -8.88 6.40
CA PRO A 12 32.14 -8.23 6.53
C PRO A 12 32.03 -6.83 7.16
N LEU A 13 32.71 -6.65 8.30
CA LEU A 13 32.68 -5.43 9.12
C LEU A 13 33.76 -4.44 8.66
N LYS A 14 33.36 -3.23 8.22
CA LYS A 14 34.28 -2.18 7.75
C LYS A 14 34.57 -1.15 8.86
N GLY A 15 35.84 -0.87 9.09
CA GLY A 15 36.33 -0.05 10.22
C GLY A 15 36.19 1.47 10.08
N GLN A 16 36.07 2.13 11.25
CA GLN A 16 35.81 3.57 11.50
C GLN A 16 36.77 4.58 10.85
N LYS A 17 36.22 5.78 10.54
CA LYS A 17 36.96 7.06 10.57
C LYS A 17 36.41 7.96 11.70
N ARG A 18 37.31 8.51 12.53
CA ARG A 18 37.00 9.40 13.67
C ARG A 18 36.59 10.81 13.22
N PRO A 19 35.70 11.52 13.95
CA PRO A 19 35.36 12.91 13.64
C PRO A 19 36.41 13.87 14.21
N ARG A 20 36.74 14.91 13.44
CA ARG A 20 37.70 15.98 13.80
C ARG A 20 36.93 17.25 14.18
N GLY A 21 37.37 17.88 15.27
CA GLY A 21 36.70 18.99 15.96
C GLY A 21 36.36 20.22 15.12
N SER A 22 35.49 21.06 15.69
CA SER A 22 34.90 22.23 15.05
C SER A 22 35.97 23.25 14.63
N ASN A 23 36.23 23.32 13.33
CA ASN A 23 37.09 24.32 12.73
C ASN A 23 36.31 25.62 12.48
N PRO A 24 36.76 26.79 12.98
CA PRO A 24 36.12 28.08 12.72
C PRO A 24 36.12 28.47 11.23
N TRP A 25 36.91 27.79 10.41
CA TRP A 25 36.86 27.87 8.95
C TRP A 25 35.53 27.37 8.35
N LEU A 26 34.82 26.43 9.02
CA LEU A 26 33.49 25.98 8.61
C LEU A 26 32.45 27.09 8.69
N VAL A 27 32.57 28.01 9.66
CA VAL A 27 31.65 29.15 9.79
C VAL A 27 31.85 30.14 8.65
N ILE A 28 33.10 30.39 8.25
CA ILE A 28 33.43 31.24 7.10
C ILE A 28 32.97 30.57 5.79
N LEU A 29 33.15 29.26 5.66
CA LEU A 29 32.62 28.47 4.54
C LEU A 29 31.09 28.50 4.50
N LEU A 30 30.42 28.44 5.65
CA LEU A 30 28.96 28.53 5.76
C LEU A 30 28.46 29.92 5.34
N LEU A 31 29.16 31.00 5.72
CA LEU A 31 28.82 32.36 5.30
C LEU A 31 29.04 32.57 3.80
N LEU A 32 30.13 32.05 3.24
CA LEU A 32 30.37 32.07 1.79
C LEU A 32 29.34 31.24 1.02
N LEU A 33 28.93 30.10 1.58
CA LEU A 33 27.84 29.28 1.05
C LEU A 33 26.52 30.05 1.11
N LEU A 34 26.22 30.73 2.20
CA LEU A 34 24.98 31.51 2.34
C LEU A 34 24.95 32.70 1.35
N CYS A 35 26.08 33.36 1.15
CA CYS A 35 26.22 34.40 0.12
C CYS A 35 26.08 33.83 -1.29
N SER A 36 26.66 32.66 -1.59
CA SER A 36 26.50 32.04 -2.91
C SER A 36 25.06 31.59 -3.17
N GLN A 37 24.38 31.06 -2.15
CA GLN A 37 22.95 30.72 -2.21
C GLN A 37 22.09 31.97 -2.41
N ALA A 38 22.39 33.08 -1.73
CA ALA A 38 21.69 34.35 -1.92
C ALA A 38 21.87 34.94 -3.32
N VAL A 39 23.09 34.86 -3.88
CA VAL A 39 23.37 35.26 -5.27
C VAL A 39 22.66 34.35 -6.27
N LEU A 40 22.61 33.04 -6.00
CA LEU A 40 21.88 32.08 -6.82
C LEU A 40 20.37 32.36 -6.77
N LEU A 41 19.83 32.67 -5.59
CA LEU A 41 18.42 33.00 -5.38
C LEU A 41 18.05 34.32 -6.08
N TYR A 42 18.93 35.32 -5.99
CA TYR A 42 18.79 36.59 -6.70
C TYR A 42 18.85 36.39 -8.22
N ALA A 43 19.77 35.54 -8.71
CA ALA A 43 19.86 35.20 -10.14
C ALA A 43 18.65 34.40 -10.64
N VAL A 44 18.01 33.58 -9.79
CA VAL A 44 16.75 32.88 -10.12
C VAL A 44 15.56 33.83 -10.12
N LEU A 45 15.50 34.79 -9.19
CA LEU A 45 14.42 35.77 -9.08
C LEU A 45 14.47 36.87 -10.16
N LEU A 46 15.65 37.17 -10.71
CA LEU A 46 15.85 38.14 -11.79
C LEU A 46 16.12 37.52 -13.17
N ARG A 47 15.97 36.20 -13.32
CA ARG A 47 15.97 35.59 -14.66
C ARG A 47 14.66 35.99 -15.36
N PRO A 48 14.71 36.77 -16.46
CA PRO A 48 13.58 36.81 -17.38
C PRO A 48 13.41 35.38 -17.90
N GLY A 49 12.27 34.78 -17.57
CA GLY A 49 11.96 33.40 -17.89
C GLY A 49 11.71 33.21 -19.37
N GLU A 50 12.76 33.02 -20.16
CA GLU A 50 12.70 32.42 -21.48
C GLU A 50 13.85 31.42 -21.63
N GLN A 51 13.66 30.24 -21.04
CA GLN A 51 14.15 29.03 -21.68
C GLN A 51 13.00 28.49 -22.51
N PRO A 52 13.13 28.34 -23.84
CA PRO A 52 12.13 27.65 -24.62
C PRO A 52 12.18 26.19 -24.18
N SER A 53 11.32 25.79 -23.26
CA SER A 53 10.90 24.39 -23.19
C SER A 53 10.37 24.09 -24.58
N VAL A 54 10.99 23.13 -25.28
CA VAL A 54 10.40 22.58 -26.50
C VAL A 54 9.11 21.89 -26.06
N ALA A 55 8.04 22.68 -25.96
CA ALA A 55 6.72 22.19 -25.64
C ALA A 55 6.22 21.46 -26.88
N LEU A 56 5.84 20.21 -26.71
CA LEU A 56 5.25 19.43 -27.78
C LEU A 56 4.00 20.16 -28.29
N SER A 57 3.80 20.15 -29.61
CA SER A 57 2.56 20.65 -30.18
C SER A 57 1.36 19.81 -29.71
N ALA A 58 0.13 20.31 -29.91
CA ALA A 58 -1.06 19.54 -29.57
C ALA A 58 -1.11 18.19 -30.31
N GLU A 59 -0.70 18.17 -31.58
CA GLU A 59 -0.61 16.94 -32.39
C GLU A 59 0.45 15.98 -31.84
N GLN A 60 1.65 16.48 -31.52
CA GLN A 60 2.71 15.66 -30.94
C GLN A 60 2.34 15.10 -29.56
N THR A 61 1.62 15.89 -28.75
CA THR A 61 1.13 15.45 -27.43
C THR A 61 0.06 14.37 -27.58
N LEU A 62 -0.83 14.50 -28.57
CA LEU A 62 -1.84 13.49 -28.90
C LEU A 62 -1.20 12.17 -29.35
N GLU A 63 -0.25 12.24 -30.28
CA GLU A 63 0.48 11.06 -30.78
C GLU A 63 1.25 10.36 -29.66
N LEU A 64 1.89 11.13 -28.77
CA LEU A 64 2.59 10.59 -27.61
C LEU A 64 1.64 9.88 -26.65
N ALA A 65 0.49 10.48 -26.34
CA ALA A 65 -0.50 9.87 -25.46
C ALA A 65 -1.01 8.53 -26.02
N GLN A 66 -1.35 8.49 -27.31
CA GLN A 66 -1.79 7.27 -28.00
C GLN A 66 -0.68 6.22 -28.05
N LYS A 67 0.58 6.62 -28.26
CA LYS A 67 1.71 5.69 -28.27
C LYS A 67 1.93 5.06 -26.90
N LEU A 68 1.87 5.84 -25.83
CA LEU A 68 2.02 5.34 -24.45
C LEU A 68 0.86 4.41 -24.06
N GLU A 69 -0.36 4.74 -24.49
CA GLU A 69 -1.53 3.89 -24.32
C GLU A 69 -1.35 2.53 -25.02
N ASN A 70 -0.88 2.53 -26.27
CA ASN A 70 -0.60 1.29 -27.03
C ASN A 70 0.56 0.46 -26.46
N LEU A 71 1.41 1.06 -25.61
CA LEU A 71 2.50 0.38 -24.91
C LEU A 71 2.07 -0.15 -23.54
N ASP A 72 0.78 -0.05 -23.19
CA ASP A 72 0.23 -0.44 -21.90
C ASP A 72 0.93 0.24 -20.71
N LEU A 73 1.24 1.54 -20.86
CA LEU A 73 1.84 2.39 -19.84
C LEU A 73 0.78 3.36 -19.27
N PRO A 74 -0.10 2.89 -18.36
CA PRO A 74 -1.32 3.61 -18.02
C PRO A 74 -1.07 4.92 -17.28
N GLN A 75 -0.07 4.98 -16.39
CA GLN A 75 0.23 6.19 -15.61
C GLN A 75 0.79 7.30 -16.53
N GLU A 76 1.74 6.94 -17.38
CA GLU A 76 2.39 7.83 -18.33
C GLU A 76 1.41 8.29 -19.41
N ALA A 77 0.63 7.38 -19.98
CA ALA A 77 -0.37 7.71 -21.00
C ALA A 77 -1.40 8.73 -20.48
N VAL A 78 -1.94 8.50 -19.29
CA VAL A 78 -2.91 9.40 -18.63
C VAL A 78 -2.29 10.77 -18.36
N ALA A 79 -1.04 10.82 -17.89
CA ALA A 79 -0.35 12.09 -17.65
C ALA A 79 -0.25 12.94 -18.93
N VAL A 80 0.06 12.31 -20.06
CA VAL A 80 0.12 13.00 -21.36
C VAL A 80 -1.28 13.37 -21.88
N TRP A 81 -2.30 12.52 -21.67
CA TRP A 81 -3.69 12.87 -21.97
C TRP A 81 -4.18 14.10 -21.19
N GLN A 82 -3.80 14.23 -19.92
CA GLN A 82 -4.06 15.40 -19.08
C GLN A 82 -3.39 16.66 -19.64
N GLN A 83 -2.15 16.54 -20.11
CA GLN A 83 -1.43 17.64 -20.76
C GLN A 83 -2.14 18.05 -22.06
N TYR A 84 -2.56 17.09 -22.89
CA TYR A 84 -3.32 17.35 -24.11
C TYR A 84 -4.62 18.10 -23.82
N LEU A 85 -5.36 17.70 -22.78
CA LEU A 85 -6.60 18.35 -22.36
C LEU A 85 -6.33 19.79 -21.89
N ALA A 86 -5.27 20.01 -21.11
CA ALA A 86 -4.88 21.34 -20.63
C ALA A 86 -4.43 22.29 -21.76
N LEU A 87 -3.75 21.75 -22.78
CA LEU A 87 -3.24 22.49 -23.93
C LEU A 87 -4.36 22.86 -24.91
N THR A 88 -5.25 21.93 -25.23
CA THR A 88 -6.28 22.12 -26.27
C THR A 88 -7.58 22.74 -25.75
N ARG A 89 -7.86 22.61 -24.43
CA ARG A 89 -9.07 23.12 -23.78
C ARG A 89 -10.34 22.86 -24.60
N PRO A 90 -10.62 21.59 -24.92
CA PRO A 90 -11.74 21.24 -25.77
C PRO A 90 -13.07 21.56 -25.07
N ASP A 91 -14.16 21.56 -25.84
CA ASP A 91 -15.51 21.72 -25.31
C ASP A 91 -15.87 20.62 -24.31
N ALA A 92 -16.87 20.87 -23.47
CA ALA A 92 -17.21 20.01 -22.34
C ALA A 92 -17.51 18.56 -22.75
N GLU A 93 -18.13 18.34 -23.92
CA GLU A 93 -18.44 17.01 -24.43
C GLU A 93 -17.16 16.25 -24.82
N LYS A 94 -16.26 16.89 -25.57
CA LYS A 94 -14.96 16.29 -25.92
C LYS A 94 -14.07 16.08 -24.70
N ALA A 95 -14.06 17.02 -23.76
CA ALA A 95 -13.34 16.87 -22.50
C ALA A 95 -13.88 15.68 -21.69
N ALA A 96 -15.20 15.49 -21.63
CA ALA A 96 -15.81 14.33 -20.99
C ALA A 96 -15.39 13.02 -21.67
N LYS A 97 -15.44 12.94 -23.00
CA LYS A 97 -14.98 11.75 -23.76
C LYS A 97 -13.50 11.43 -23.51
N LEU A 98 -12.64 12.44 -23.37
CA LEU A 98 -11.24 12.25 -23.01
C LEU A 98 -11.09 11.70 -21.59
N TRP A 99 -11.80 12.26 -20.61
CA TRP A 99 -11.79 11.72 -19.24
C TRP A 99 -12.31 10.28 -19.16
N TYR A 100 -13.33 9.95 -19.95
CA TYR A 100 -13.79 8.56 -20.10
C TYR A 100 -12.69 7.65 -20.63
N ARG A 101 -11.96 8.06 -21.69
CA ARG A 101 -10.82 7.32 -22.24
C ARG A 101 -9.73 7.11 -21.19
N MET A 102 -9.37 8.16 -20.45
CA MET A 102 -8.38 8.06 -19.37
C MET A 102 -8.83 7.07 -18.29
N GLY A 103 -10.12 7.06 -17.95
CA GLY A 103 -10.71 6.07 -17.05
C GLY A 103 -10.54 4.63 -17.55
N MET A 104 -10.75 4.38 -18.85
CA MET A 104 -10.53 3.05 -19.44
C MET A 104 -9.06 2.63 -19.34
N VAL A 105 -8.13 3.51 -19.75
CA VAL A 105 -6.68 3.24 -19.68
C VAL A 105 -6.25 2.93 -18.24
N GLN A 106 -6.77 3.67 -17.26
CA GLN A 106 -6.49 3.41 -15.84
C GLN A 106 -7.08 2.09 -15.37
N GLN A 107 -8.31 1.78 -15.75
CA GLN A 107 -8.98 0.54 -15.37
C GLN A 107 -8.27 -0.69 -15.94
N ASP A 108 -7.86 -0.64 -17.21
CA ASP A 108 -7.12 -1.71 -17.88
C ASP A 108 -5.73 -1.89 -17.23
N GLY A 109 -5.12 -0.79 -16.80
CA GLY A 109 -3.92 -0.75 -15.96
C GLY A 109 -4.11 -1.15 -14.49
N ARG A 110 -5.31 -1.58 -14.08
CA ARG A 110 -5.69 -1.92 -12.69
C ARG A 110 -5.55 -0.78 -11.67
N LEU A 111 -5.52 0.46 -12.15
CA LEU A 111 -5.52 1.69 -11.35
C LEU A 111 -6.98 2.09 -11.05
N TYR A 112 -7.68 1.21 -10.33
CA TYR A 112 -9.14 1.30 -10.17
C TYR A 112 -9.59 2.57 -9.43
N SER A 113 -8.78 3.09 -8.50
CA SER A 113 -9.13 4.30 -7.74
C SER A 113 -9.10 5.55 -8.63
N GLU A 114 -8.10 5.61 -9.50
CA GLU A 114 -7.88 6.67 -10.47
C GLU A 114 -8.93 6.61 -11.58
N ALA A 115 -9.27 5.41 -12.04
CA ALA A 115 -10.31 5.17 -13.04
C ALA A 115 -11.68 5.73 -12.58
N VAL A 116 -12.12 5.41 -11.36
CA VAL A 116 -13.35 5.95 -10.75
C VAL A 116 -13.33 7.49 -10.76
N ALA A 117 -12.19 8.09 -10.40
CA ALA A 117 -12.05 9.53 -10.39
C ALA A 117 -12.12 10.14 -11.80
N SER A 118 -11.59 9.47 -12.82
CA SER A 118 -11.70 9.91 -14.23
C SER A 118 -13.12 9.80 -14.76
N TYR A 119 -13.83 8.71 -14.45
CA TYR A 119 -15.25 8.56 -14.79
C TYR A 119 -16.14 9.63 -14.14
N ALA A 120 -15.91 9.93 -12.86
CA ALA A 120 -16.60 11.01 -12.17
C ALA A 120 -16.36 12.38 -12.84
N ARG A 121 -15.11 12.66 -13.26
CA ARG A 121 -14.78 13.90 -14.01
C ARG A 121 -15.48 13.96 -15.36
N SER A 122 -15.56 12.83 -16.08
CA SER A 122 -16.32 12.76 -17.33
C SER A 122 -17.77 13.19 -17.12
N GLN A 123 -18.46 12.58 -16.16
CA GLN A 123 -19.88 12.88 -15.88
C GLN A 123 -20.11 14.30 -15.32
N ALA A 124 -19.16 14.83 -14.56
CA ALA A 124 -19.25 16.19 -14.01
C ALA A 124 -19.10 17.28 -15.09
N LEU A 125 -18.33 17.01 -16.15
CA LEU A 125 -18.15 17.95 -17.26
C LEU A 125 -19.34 17.94 -18.22
N CYS A 126 -19.75 16.76 -18.64
CA CYS A 126 -20.87 16.59 -19.56
C CYS A 126 -21.43 15.17 -19.45
N LYS A 127 -22.74 15.05 -19.26
CA LYS A 127 -23.43 13.76 -19.33
C LYS A 127 -23.65 13.36 -20.78
N VAL A 128 -22.73 12.56 -21.31
CA VAL A 128 -22.84 12.00 -22.66
C VAL A 128 -23.73 10.76 -22.60
N GLU A 129 -24.97 10.85 -23.10
CA GLU A 129 -26.01 9.81 -22.94
C GLU A 129 -25.53 8.41 -23.33
N ILE A 130 -24.81 8.28 -24.44
CA ILE A 130 -24.31 6.97 -24.91
C ILE A 130 -23.23 6.36 -24.00
N LEU A 131 -22.52 7.19 -23.24
CA LEU A 131 -21.46 6.75 -22.34
C LEU A 131 -21.96 6.48 -20.92
N GLU A 132 -23.11 7.02 -20.51
CA GLU A 132 -23.58 6.88 -19.13
C GLU A 132 -23.74 5.41 -18.67
N PRO A 133 -24.33 4.49 -19.46
CA PRO A 133 -24.46 3.09 -19.04
C PRO A 133 -23.11 2.40 -18.90
N GLU A 134 -22.17 2.71 -19.78
CA GLU A 134 -20.85 2.10 -19.80
C GLU A 134 -19.96 2.64 -18.67
N ILE A 135 -20.02 3.95 -18.42
CA ILE A 135 -19.42 4.59 -17.24
C ILE A 135 -19.98 3.99 -15.95
N ALA A 136 -21.29 3.71 -15.90
CA ALA A 136 -21.94 3.04 -14.77
C ALA A 136 -21.28 1.69 -14.48
N ARG A 137 -21.33 0.81 -15.48
CA ARG A 137 -20.81 -0.56 -15.39
C ARG A 137 -19.34 -0.57 -14.97
N ARG A 138 -18.52 0.25 -15.60
CA ARG A 138 -17.08 0.35 -15.33
C ARG A 138 -16.77 0.92 -13.95
N THR A 139 -17.53 1.90 -13.48
CA THR A 139 -17.40 2.43 -12.12
C THR A 139 -17.73 1.36 -11.09
N GLN A 140 -18.80 0.59 -11.31
CA GLN A 140 -19.20 -0.52 -10.43
C GLN A 140 -18.12 -1.58 -10.34
N GLU A 141 -17.58 -2.01 -11.48
CA GLU A 141 -16.45 -2.97 -11.55
C GLU A 141 -15.23 -2.45 -10.79
N CYS A 142 -14.87 -1.18 -10.95
CA CYS A 142 -13.74 -0.60 -10.22
C CYS A 142 -14.00 -0.59 -8.70
N LEU A 143 -15.20 -0.22 -8.25
CA LEU A 143 -15.56 -0.22 -6.83
C LEU A 143 -15.56 -1.63 -6.23
N GLU A 144 -15.96 -2.65 -7.00
CA GLU A 144 -15.85 -4.06 -6.61
C GLU A 144 -14.39 -4.50 -6.45
N GLN A 145 -13.52 -4.16 -7.42
CA GLN A 145 -12.09 -4.49 -7.34
C GLN A 145 -11.41 -3.78 -6.16
N LEU A 146 -11.84 -2.56 -5.83
CA LEU A 146 -11.40 -1.83 -4.64
C LEU A 146 -12.00 -2.40 -3.34
N GLY A 147 -13.05 -3.23 -3.43
CA GLY A 147 -13.84 -3.70 -2.30
C GLY A 147 -14.61 -2.61 -1.55
N GLN A 148 -14.90 -1.49 -2.21
CA GLN A 148 -15.69 -0.37 -1.68
C GLN A 148 -17.20 -0.63 -1.91
N PHE A 149 -17.73 -1.67 -1.27
CA PHE A 149 -19.09 -2.13 -1.51
C PHE A 149 -20.17 -1.13 -1.03
N SER A 150 -19.86 -0.30 -0.04
CA SER A 150 -20.72 0.80 0.42
C SER A 150 -20.86 1.90 -0.64
N ALA A 151 -19.77 2.25 -1.34
CA ALA A 151 -19.81 3.17 -2.47
C ALA A 151 -20.55 2.56 -3.66
N LEU A 152 -20.32 1.27 -3.94
CA LEU A 152 -21.02 0.54 -4.99
C LEU A 152 -22.55 0.55 -4.80
N ARG A 153 -23.03 0.20 -3.60
CA ARG A 153 -24.47 0.21 -3.29
C ARG A 153 -25.09 1.60 -3.45
N ARG A 154 -24.37 2.65 -3.06
CA ARG A 154 -24.82 4.04 -3.23
C ARG A 154 -24.90 4.43 -4.71
N ASP A 155 -23.90 4.09 -5.51
CA ASP A 155 -23.92 4.33 -6.96
C ASP A 155 -25.12 3.65 -7.62
N ILE A 156 -25.37 2.37 -7.28
CA ILE A 156 -26.54 1.63 -7.77
C ILE A 156 -27.84 2.33 -7.35
N ARG A 157 -28.00 2.65 -6.05
CA ARG A 157 -29.20 3.29 -5.52
C ARG A 157 -29.48 4.64 -6.19
N GLN A 158 -28.47 5.50 -6.32
CA GLN A 158 -28.59 6.81 -6.96
C GLN A 158 -29.08 6.71 -8.41
N ARG A 159 -28.73 5.63 -9.11
CA ARG A 159 -29.16 5.39 -10.49
C ARG A 159 -30.54 4.73 -10.58
N THR A 160 -30.93 3.91 -9.61
CA THR A 160 -32.24 3.24 -9.58
C THR A 160 -33.37 4.13 -9.04
N ASP A 161 -33.06 5.11 -8.18
CA ASP A 161 -34.06 5.94 -7.47
C ASP A 161 -34.55 7.16 -8.29
N VAL A 162 -34.28 7.21 -9.60
CA VAL A 162 -34.80 8.28 -10.48
C VAL A 162 -36.32 8.12 -10.64
N SER A 163 -37.09 8.71 -9.72
CA SER A 163 -38.54 8.93 -9.85
C SER A 163 -38.82 10.20 -10.65
N ALA A 164 -39.92 10.18 -11.42
CA ALA A 164 -40.28 11.14 -12.47
C ALA A 164 -40.53 12.61 -12.04
N ASP A 165 -40.46 12.96 -10.75
CA ASP A 165 -40.86 14.28 -10.24
C ASP A 165 -39.70 15.17 -9.73
N GLY A 166 -38.44 14.83 -10.03
CA GLY A 166 -37.30 15.76 -9.90
C GLY A 166 -36.98 16.32 -8.51
N SER A 167 -37.73 15.93 -7.47
CA SER A 167 -37.47 16.30 -6.08
C SER A 167 -36.70 15.19 -5.38
N SER A 168 -35.37 15.28 -5.40
CA SER A 168 -34.47 14.41 -4.64
C SER A 168 -34.61 14.69 -3.14
N ALA A 169 -35.59 14.03 -2.49
CA ALA A 169 -35.55 13.80 -1.05
C ALA A 169 -34.51 12.73 -0.66
N ALA A 170 -33.77 12.19 -1.64
CA ALA A 170 -32.83 11.08 -1.52
C ALA A 170 -31.37 11.51 -1.27
N ASP A 171 -31.05 12.81 -1.29
CA ASP A 171 -29.68 13.31 -1.06
C ASP A 171 -29.32 13.53 0.41
N ALA A 172 -30.29 13.49 1.33
CA ALA A 172 -29.99 13.57 2.75
C ALA A 172 -29.37 12.23 3.19
N PRO A 173 -28.12 12.22 3.69
CA PRO A 173 -27.51 10.98 4.13
C PRO A 173 -28.34 10.39 5.28
N GLU A 174 -28.65 9.09 5.21
CA GLU A 174 -29.42 8.40 6.24
C GLU A 174 -28.70 8.51 7.59
N VAL A 175 -29.22 9.34 8.50
CA VAL A 175 -28.64 9.57 9.82
C VAL A 175 -29.09 8.45 10.76
N LEU A 176 -28.14 7.72 11.32
CA LEU A 176 -28.38 6.63 12.26
C LEU A 176 -28.28 7.08 13.73
N ALA A 177 -27.41 8.05 14.01
CA ALA A 177 -27.24 8.62 15.35
C ALA A 177 -26.66 10.04 15.28
N GLU A 178 -26.76 10.78 16.38
CA GLU A 178 -26.12 12.08 16.55
C GLU A 178 -25.32 12.11 17.86
N ILE A 179 -24.12 12.69 17.84
CA ILE A 179 -23.27 12.96 19.00
C ILE A 179 -23.02 14.47 19.04
N GLY A 180 -23.85 15.19 19.79
CA GLY A 180 -23.84 16.66 19.77
C GLY A 180 -24.15 17.19 18.37
N ALA A 181 -23.22 17.95 17.78
CA ALA A 181 -23.37 18.46 16.41
C ALA A 181 -22.98 17.44 15.31
N TRP A 182 -22.44 16.28 15.67
CA TRP A 182 -21.94 15.30 14.72
C TRP A 182 -23.04 14.29 14.36
N LYS A 183 -23.32 14.15 13.07
CA LYS A 183 -24.25 13.15 12.55
C LYS A 183 -23.48 11.93 12.09
N ILE A 184 -23.86 10.77 12.60
CA ILE A 184 -23.33 9.48 12.17
C ILE A 184 -24.32 8.90 11.16
N THR A 185 -23.86 8.77 9.93
CA THR A 185 -24.69 8.29 8.82
C THR A 185 -24.50 6.79 8.57
N ARG A 186 -25.43 6.15 7.85
CA ARG A 186 -25.27 4.77 7.39
C ARG A 186 -23.96 4.58 6.62
N ALA A 187 -23.59 5.55 5.79
CA ALA A 187 -22.34 5.50 5.04
C ALA A 187 -21.09 5.55 5.93
N ASP A 188 -21.14 6.27 7.06
CA ASP A 188 -20.03 6.31 8.01
C ASP A 188 -19.85 4.97 8.72
N TYR A 189 -20.97 4.36 9.15
CA TYR A 189 -20.96 3.03 9.76
C TYR A 189 -20.42 1.98 8.79
N GLU A 190 -20.91 1.93 7.55
CA GLU A 190 -20.46 0.95 6.56
C GLU A 190 -18.96 1.14 6.20
N ARG A 191 -18.49 2.38 6.07
CA ARG A 191 -17.06 2.69 5.90
C ARG A 191 -16.21 2.27 7.10
N SER A 192 -16.77 2.27 8.32
CA SER A 192 -16.08 1.77 9.51
C SER A 192 -15.90 0.25 9.46
N LEU A 193 -16.94 -0.49 9.02
CA LEU A 193 -16.88 -1.94 8.84
C LEU A 193 -15.87 -2.32 7.76
N GLU A 194 -15.85 -1.61 6.63
CA GLU A 194 -14.87 -1.82 5.56
C GLU A 194 -13.43 -1.65 6.06
N ARG A 195 -13.15 -0.59 6.83
CA ARG A 195 -11.83 -0.39 7.45
C ARG A 195 -11.48 -1.49 8.46
N GLN A 196 -12.45 -1.98 9.23
CA GLN A 196 -12.23 -3.05 10.19
C GLN A 196 -11.90 -4.39 9.50
N VAL A 197 -12.64 -4.72 8.44
CA VAL A 197 -12.36 -5.91 7.63
C VAL A 197 -10.99 -5.79 6.98
N GLU A 198 -10.65 -4.61 6.45
CA GLU A 198 -9.34 -4.38 5.85
C GLU A 198 -8.21 -4.53 6.86
N ALA A 199 -8.33 -3.96 8.07
CA ALA A 199 -7.35 -4.13 9.13
C ALA A 199 -7.20 -5.61 9.53
N THR A 200 -8.30 -6.36 9.57
CA THR A 200 -8.28 -7.80 9.91
C THR A 200 -7.58 -8.61 8.82
N LEU A 201 -7.85 -8.30 7.55
CA LEU A 201 -7.22 -8.97 6.41
C LEU A 201 -5.76 -8.56 6.24
N GLY A 202 -5.40 -7.30 6.52
CA GLY A 202 -4.04 -6.80 6.47
C GLY A 202 -3.10 -7.35 7.56
N MET A 203 -3.66 -8.00 8.59
CA MET A 203 -2.89 -8.77 9.58
C MET A 203 -2.52 -10.18 9.11
N LEU A 204 -3.07 -10.63 7.97
CA LEU A 204 -2.67 -11.90 7.36
C LEU A 204 -1.34 -11.74 6.59
N PRO A 205 -0.51 -12.79 6.50
CA PRO A 205 0.70 -12.75 5.71
C PRO A 205 0.39 -12.36 4.24
N PRO A 206 1.08 -11.34 3.67
CA PRO A 206 1.00 -11.05 2.25
C PRO A 206 1.39 -12.29 1.44
N GLY A 207 0.60 -12.63 0.41
CA GLY A 207 0.80 -13.83 -0.42
C GLY A 207 -0.30 -14.88 -0.33
N SER A 208 -1.31 -14.72 0.54
CA SER A 208 -2.61 -15.40 0.33
C SER A 208 -3.29 -14.78 -0.89
N ASP A 209 -3.63 -15.61 -1.89
CA ASP A 209 -4.15 -15.21 -3.19
C ASP A 209 -5.17 -14.03 -3.11
N ASN A 210 -4.79 -12.89 -3.69
CA ASN A 210 -5.59 -11.65 -3.68
C ASN A 210 -6.93 -11.82 -4.39
N SER A 211 -7.09 -12.82 -5.26
CA SER A 211 -8.35 -13.11 -5.97
C SER A 211 -9.44 -13.67 -5.06
N GLU A 212 -9.08 -14.33 -3.96
CA GLU A 212 -10.02 -14.73 -2.90
C GLU A 212 -10.26 -13.59 -1.89
N GLY A 213 -9.36 -12.60 -1.86
CA GLY A 213 -9.42 -11.46 -0.95
C GLY A 213 -10.72 -10.65 -1.07
N SER A 214 -11.16 -10.36 -2.29
CA SER A 214 -12.41 -9.61 -2.53
C SER A 214 -13.65 -10.39 -2.08
N LYS A 215 -13.74 -11.69 -2.42
CA LYS A 215 -14.83 -12.58 -1.98
C LYS A 215 -14.85 -12.74 -0.46
N ARG A 216 -13.68 -12.90 0.16
CA ARG A 216 -13.54 -13.01 1.62
C ARG A 216 -13.92 -11.71 2.32
N ARG A 217 -13.49 -10.56 1.79
CA ARG A 217 -13.88 -9.22 2.25
C ARG A 217 -15.39 -9.05 2.17
N GLN A 218 -16.00 -9.40 1.04
CA GLN A 218 -17.44 -9.35 0.85
C GLN A 218 -18.19 -10.26 1.85
N ALA A 219 -17.75 -11.50 2.03
CA ALA A 219 -18.36 -12.45 2.97
C ALA A 219 -18.27 -11.95 4.43
N MET A 220 -17.15 -11.33 4.82
CA MET A 220 -17.01 -10.71 6.14
C MET A 220 -17.97 -9.52 6.31
N LEU A 221 -18.04 -8.63 5.31
CA LEU A 221 -18.94 -7.47 5.35
C LEU A 221 -20.42 -7.86 5.37
N GLN A 222 -20.80 -8.94 4.69
CA GLN A 222 -22.18 -9.45 4.75
C GLN A 222 -22.53 -9.94 6.17
N LYS A 223 -21.61 -10.62 6.87
CA LYS A 223 -21.83 -11.05 8.26
C LYS A 223 -21.95 -9.86 9.22
N LEU A 224 -21.17 -8.81 9.01
CA LEU A 224 -21.20 -7.57 9.82
C LEU A 224 -22.41 -6.68 9.49
N ASN A 225 -23.04 -6.85 8.34
CA ASN A 225 -24.26 -6.12 7.97
C ASN A 225 -25.53 -6.96 8.10
N ASP A 226 -25.48 -8.08 8.83
CA ASP A 226 -26.67 -8.90 9.10
C ASP A 226 -27.74 -8.06 9.83
N PRO A 227 -28.94 -7.85 9.23
CA PRO A 227 -30.00 -7.06 9.83
C PRO A 227 -30.40 -7.54 11.24
N LYS A 228 -30.26 -8.84 11.52
CA LYS A 228 -30.58 -9.42 12.83
C LYS A 228 -29.67 -8.92 13.94
N ASN A 229 -28.42 -8.61 13.61
CA ASN A 229 -27.41 -8.16 14.56
C ASN A 229 -27.08 -6.67 14.42
N PHE A 230 -27.71 -5.97 13.47
CA PHE A 230 -27.38 -4.58 13.16
C PHE A 230 -27.45 -3.67 14.40
N ALA A 231 -28.52 -3.75 15.18
CA ALA A 231 -28.70 -2.89 16.35
C ALA A 231 -27.58 -3.07 17.40
N SER A 232 -27.21 -4.32 17.70
CA SER A 232 -26.16 -4.61 18.68
C SER A 232 -24.77 -4.23 18.16
N GLN A 233 -24.48 -4.48 16.88
CA GLN A 233 -23.21 -4.09 16.26
C GLN A 233 -23.07 -2.56 16.13
N PHE A 234 -24.13 -1.88 15.73
CA PHE A 234 -24.15 -0.41 15.68
C PHE A 234 -24.00 0.19 17.09
N GLN A 235 -24.62 -0.40 18.11
CA GLN A 235 -24.40 0.02 19.50
C GLN A 235 -22.93 -0.15 19.93
N GLN A 236 -22.27 -1.26 19.57
CA GLN A 236 -20.85 -1.46 19.84
C GLN A 236 -19.97 -0.43 19.12
N PHE A 237 -20.28 -0.13 17.85
CA PHE A 237 -19.64 0.95 17.10
C PHE A 237 -19.78 2.30 17.81
N MET A 238 -20.99 2.64 18.28
CA MET A 238 -21.25 3.88 19.02
C MET A 238 -20.44 3.97 20.33
N VAL A 239 -20.33 2.86 21.08
CA VAL A 239 -19.48 2.81 22.27
C VAL A 239 -18.02 3.09 21.91
N GLY A 240 -17.51 2.49 20.83
CA GLY A 240 -16.16 2.75 20.33
C GLY A 240 -15.92 4.21 19.95
N GLU A 241 -16.87 4.84 19.25
CA GLU A 241 -16.81 6.26 18.90
C GLU A 241 -16.76 7.17 20.13
N LEU A 242 -17.60 6.90 21.14
CA LEU A 242 -17.61 7.68 22.38
C LEU A 242 -16.29 7.53 23.15
N LEU A 243 -15.78 6.30 23.28
CA LEU A 243 -14.50 6.04 23.95
C LEU A 243 -13.33 6.69 23.22
N TYR A 244 -13.31 6.64 21.89
CA TYR A 244 -12.25 7.28 21.10
C TYR A 244 -12.25 8.80 21.29
N ARG A 245 -13.44 9.44 21.27
CA ARG A 245 -13.56 10.88 21.49
C ARG A 245 -13.10 11.29 22.88
N GLU A 246 -13.57 10.59 23.91
CA GLU A 246 -13.12 10.81 25.29
C GLU A 246 -11.60 10.65 25.42
N ALA A 247 -11.02 9.63 24.79
CA ALA A 247 -9.57 9.42 24.76
C ALA A 247 -8.81 10.58 24.08
N ARG A 248 -9.39 11.16 23.01
CA ARG A 248 -8.83 12.34 22.33
C ARG A 248 -8.95 13.60 23.17
N GLU A 249 -10.07 13.82 23.86
CA GLU A 249 -10.26 14.96 24.77
C GLU A 249 -9.29 14.90 25.95
N ARG A 250 -9.05 13.70 26.48
CA ARG A 250 -8.01 13.42 27.49
C ARG A 250 -6.59 13.43 26.93
N LYS A 251 -6.42 13.68 25.63
CA LYS A 251 -5.13 13.75 24.93
C LYS A 251 -4.30 12.49 25.13
N LEU A 252 -4.94 11.31 25.23
CA LEU A 252 -4.21 10.04 25.36
C LEU A 252 -3.29 9.79 24.16
N ASN A 253 -3.67 10.33 23.00
CA ASN A 253 -2.86 10.31 21.78
C ASN A 253 -1.62 11.23 21.82
N GLU A 254 -1.49 12.13 22.78
CA GLU A 254 -0.32 13.02 22.93
C GLU A 254 0.68 12.47 23.97
N GLN A 255 0.29 11.44 24.72
CA GLN A 255 1.16 10.84 25.74
C GLN A 255 2.37 10.15 25.11
N ALA A 256 3.52 10.26 25.78
CA ALA A 256 4.78 9.68 25.31
C ALA A 256 4.70 8.17 25.07
N GLN A 257 3.93 7.45 25.90
CA GLN A 257 3.69 6.01 25.74
C GLN A 257 2.97 5.70 24.42
N PHE A 258 1.89 6.42 24.11
CA PHE A 258 1.16 6.24 22.85
C PHE A 258 2.04 6.58 21.64
N GLN A 259 2.75 7.70 21.68
CA GLN A 259 3.63 8.12 20.59
C GLN A 259 4.76 7.11 20.33
N SER A 260 5.33 6.54 21.40
CA SER A 260 6.36 5.51 21.28
C SER A 260 5.78 4.20 20.76
N PHE A 261 4.59 3.81 21.22
CA PHE A 261 3.87 2.64 20.72
C PHE A 261 3.52 2.77 19.24
N MET A 262 3.06 3.94 18.79
CA MET A 262 2.76 4.19 17.37
C MET A 262 4.01 4.12 16.50
N ARG A 263 5.11 4.79 16.89
CA ARG A 263 6.38 4.74 16.13
C ARG A 263 6.94 3.33 16.02
N LEU A 264 6.88 2.56 17.11
CA LEU A 264 7.33 1.17 17.09
C LEU A 264 6.42 0.27 16.24
N SER A 265 5.11 0.48 16.32
CA SER A 265 4.12 -0.25 15.52
C SER A 265 4.29 0.04 14.03
N GLU A 266 4.46 1.30 13.65
CA GLU A 266 4.75 1.72 12.27
C GLU A 266 6.03 1.05 11.76
N ARG A 267 7.13 1.17 12.51
CA ARG A 267 8.40 0.55 12.14
C ARG A 267 8.27 -0.96 11.92
N ARG A 268 7.66 -1.68 12.87
CA ARG A 268 7.45 -3.13 12.77
C ARG A 268 6.59 -3.52 11.58
N TYR A 269 5.52 -2.77 11.33
CA TYR A 269 4.65 -3.01 10.18
C TYR A 269 5.41 -2.87 8.87
N LEU A 270 6.21 -1.80 8.72
CA LEU A 270 7.02 -1.56 7.51
C LEU A 270 8.12 -2.62 7.34
N GLU A 271 8.83 -2.99 8.40
CA GLU A 271 9.85 -4.04 8.39
C GLU A 271 9.24 -5.37 7.92
N GLN A 272 8.12 -5.78 8.52
CA GLN A 272 7.44 -7.02 8.17
C GLN A 272 6.85 -6.97 6.75
N SER A 273 6.20 -5.87 6.38
CA SER A 273 5.63 -5.68 5.04
C SER A 273 6.71 -5.81 3.96
N LEU A 274 7.85 -5.14 4.14
CA LEU A 274 8.97 -5.20 3.19
C LEU A 274 9.49 -6.64 3.03
N LEU A 275 9.70 -7.37 4.12
CA LEU A 275 10.17 -8.77 4.05
C LEU A 275 9.18 -9.69 3.33
N HIS A 276 7.88 -9.43 3.44
CA HIS A 276 6.86 -10.20 2.74
C HIS A 276 6.70 -9.84 1.27
N THR A 277 7.16 -8.66 0.83
CA THR A 277 7.21 -8.33 -0.60
C THR A 277 8.31 -9.08 -1.35
N LEU A 278 9.20 -9.78 -0.64
CA LEU A 278 10.25 -10.58 -1.27
C LEU A 278 9.63 -11.75 -2.07
N PRO A 279 10.18 -12.06 -3.26
CA PRO A 279 9.66 -13.12 -4.09
C PRO A 279 9.76 -14.48 -3.38
N LEU A 280 8.69 -15.28 -3.47
CA LEU A 280 8.68 -16.64 -2.94
C LEU A 280 9.64 -17.52 -3.76
N PRO A 281 10.60 -18.22 -3.12
CA PRO A 281 11.53 -19.07 -3.84
C PRO A 281 10.82 -20.32 -4.37
N ALA A 282 11.12 -20.70 -5.62
CA ALA A 282 10.63 -21.93 -6.20
C ALA A 282 11.37 -23.15 -5.62
N VAL A 283 10.65 -24.24 -5.42
CA VAL A 283 11.18 -25.54 -4.97
C VAL A 283 10.84 -26.58 -6.03
N SER A 284 11.86 -27.20 -6.62
CA SER A 284 11.70 -28.24 -7.64
C SER A 284 11.72 -29.65 -7.03
N ASP A 285 11.16 -30.62 -7.77
CA ASP A 285 11.14 -32.03 -7.35
C ASP A 285 12.54 -32.62 -7.16
N ALA A 286 13.49 -32.24 -8.02
CA ALA A 286 14.88 -32.69 -7.92
C ALA A 286 15.56 -32.17 -6.65
N GLU A 287 15.31 -30.92 -6.27
CA GLU A 287 15.85 -30.34 -5.03
C GLU A 287 15.25 -31.00 -3.79
N MET A 288 13.96 -31.33 -3.82
CA MET A 288 13.31 -32.05 -2.71
C MET A 288 13.87 -33.45 -2.54
N GLN A 289 14.11 -34.19 -3.64
CA GLN A 289 14.74 -35.51 -3.58
C GLN A 289 16.16 -35.43 -3.02
N PHE A 290 16.97 -34.49 -3.54
CA PHE A 290 18.33 -34.27 -3.06
C PHE A 290 18.38 -33.87 -1.58
N TYR A 291 17.47 -33.00 -1.13
CA TYR A 291 17.35 -32.63 0.27
C TYR A 291 17.02 -33.86 1.13
N TYR A 292 16.01 -34.64 0.74
CA TYR A 292 15.62 -35.83 1.49
C TYR A 292 16.77 -36.85 1.58
N GLU A 293 17.52 -37.09 0.50
CA GLU A 293 18.66 -38.01 0.50
C GLU A 293 19.75 -37.60 1.50
N LYS A 294 20.01 -36.30 1.64
CA LYS A 294 21.01 -35.76 2.58
C LYS A 294 20.52 -35.66 4.02
N HIS A 295 19.21 -35.48 4.20
CA HIS A 295 18.59 -35.20 5.49
C HIS A 295 17.62 -36.31 5.94
N ALA A 296 17.75 -37.52 5.41
CA ALA A 296 16.81 -38.63 5.66
C ALA A 296 16.65 -38.97 7.16
N ALA A 297 17.67 -38.70 7.98
CA ALA A 297 17.62 -38.89 9.42
C ALA A 297 16.61 -37.98 10.13
N GLU A 298 16.35 -36.78 9.59
CA GLU A 298 15.41 -35.80 10.16
C GLU A 298 13.93 -36.22 10.01
N PHE A 299 13.68 -37.22 9.15
CA PHE A 299 12.33 -37.73 8.84
C PHE A 299 12.05 -39.11 9.43
N GLN A 300 12.81 -39.50 10.46
CA GLN A 300 12.60 -40.73 11.22
C GLN A 300 11.51 -40.55 12.29
N GLN A 301 10.82 -41.64 12.63
CA GLN A 301 9.99 -41.71 13.84
C GLN A 301 10.86 -42.20 15.00
N GLU A 302 10.61 -41.79 16.25
CA GLU A 302 11.44 -42.15 17.41
C GLU A 302 11.80 -43.66 17.42
N GLY A 303 13.09 -43.96 17.19
CA GLY A 303 13.63 -45.32 17.19
C GLY A 303 13.39 -46.16 15.92
N GLY A 304 12.87 -45.59 14.82
CA GLY A 304 12.50 -46.30 13.59
C GLY A 304 13.24 -45.85 12.32
N ALA A 305 13.02 -46.57 11.22
CA ALA A 305 13.58 -46.24 9.90
C ALA A 305 12.97 -44.95 9.30
N ALA A 306 13.70 -44.29 8.40
CA ALA A 306 13.25 -43.07 7.73
C ALA A 306 12.01 -43.33 6.85
N LYS A 307 11.01 -42.45 6.93
CA LYS A 307 9.79 -42.56 6.12
C LYS A 307 10.09 -42.33 4.64
N PRO A 308 9.52 -43.12 3.70
CA PRO A 308 9.73 -42.92 2.28
C PRO A 308 9.49 -41.48 1.83
N PHE A 309 10.29 -40.98 0.89
CA PHE A 309 10.16 -39.62 0.34
C PHE A 309 8.73 -39.27 -0.09
N SER A 310 7.98 -40.23 -0.66
CA SER A 310 6.58 -40.02 -1.07
C SER A 310 5.65 -39.61 0.08
N GLU A 311 5.92 -40.08 1.30
CA GLU A 311 5.10 -39.78 2.47
C GLU A 311 5.48 -38.44 3.12
N VAL A 312 6.77 -38.07 3.05
CA VAL A 312 7.28 -36.83 3.64
C VAL A 312 7.51 -35.72 2.64
N ARG A 313 7.15 -35.90 1.37
CA ARG A 313 7.40 -34.94 0.28
C ARG A 313 6.90 -33.53 0.61
N GLU A 314 5.70 -33.41 1.16
CA GLU A 314 5.13 -32.12 1.54
C GLU A 314 5.88 -31.51 2.74
N GLN A 315 6.32 -32.34 3.70
CA GLN A 315 7.13 -31.88 4.83
C GLN A 315 8.51 -31.39 4.36
N VAL A 316 9.18 -32.14 3.48
CA VAL A 316 10.44 -31.77 2.83
C VAL A 316 10.28 -30.46 2.06
N ARG A 317 9.18 -30.31 1.30
CA ARG A 317 8.86 -29.09 0.56
C ARG A 317 8.77 -27.87 1.48
N GLN A 318 8.06 -28.01 2.60
CA GLN A 318 7.88 -26.91 3.56
C GLN A 318 9.19 -26.52 4.23
N THR A 319 9.99 -27.50 4.67
CA THR A 319 11.33 -27.25 5.25
C THR A 319 12.24 -26.54 4.26
N LEU A 320 12.32 -27.04 3.02
CA LEU A 320 13.16 -26.46 1.98
C LEU A 320 12.69 -25.06 1.57
N LEU A 321 11.37 -24.83 1.51
CA LEU A 321 10.81 -23.51 1.25
C LEU A 321 11.14 -22.52 2.38
N GLN A 322 11.10 -22.96 3.63
CA GLN A 322 11.48 -22.16 4.79
C GLN A 322 12.97 -21.79 4.75
N GLN A 323 13.85 -22.75 4.47
CA GLN A 323 15.29 -22.52 4.35
C GLN A 323 15.61 -21.53 3.22
N LYS A 324 15.10 -21.78 2.01
CA LYS A 324 15.30 -20.87 0.87
C LYS A 324 14.77 -19.46 1.14
N ARG A 325 13.66 -19.34 1.91
CA ARG A 325 13.12 -18.04 2.31
C ARG A 325 14.07 -17.32 3.26
N GLN A 326 14.66 -18.02 4.22
CA GLN A 326 15.67 -17.45 5.12
C GLN A 326 16.91 -16.99 4.36
N GLU A 327 17.42 -17.80 3.42
CA GLU A 327 18.57 -17.44 2.57
C GLU A 327 18.29 -16.19 1.72
N SER A 328 17.13 -16.13 1.07
CA SER A 328 16.69 -14.95 0.30
C SER A 328 16.59 -13.70 1.17
N GLN A 329 16.05 -13.83 2.39
CA GLN A 329 15.98 -12.74 3.36
C GLN A 329 17.38 -12.27 3.80
N GLN A 330 18.30 -13.19 4.08
CA GLN A 330 19.69 -12.86 4.46
C GLN A 330 20.40 -12.11 3.33
N GLN A 331 20.29 -12.59 2.08
CA GLN A 331 20.87 -11.90 0.92
C GLN A 331 20.29 -10.50 0.74
N PHE A 332 18.97 -10.35 0.92
CA PHE A 332 18.32 -9.05 0.88
C PHE A 332 18.86 -8.12 1.98
N ILE A 333 18.97 -8.58 3.23
CA ILE A 333 19.53 -7.80 4.34
C ILE A 333 20.98 -7.41 4.06
N ALA A 334 21.80 -8.33 3.55
CA ALA A 334 23.19 -8.03 3.16
C ALA A 334 23.25 -6.91 2.11
N SER A 335 22.34 -6.92 1.12
CA SER A 335 22.24 -5.83 0.14
C SER A 335 21.83 -4.49 0.77
N LEU A 336 21.02 -4.50 1.83
CA LEU A 336 20.66 -3.28 2.56
C LEU A 336 21.84 -2.75 3.38
N ILE A 337 22.61 -3.64 4.00
CA ILE A 337 23.83 -3.29 4.75
C ILE A 337 24.81 -2.54 3.84
N ASP A 338 25.03 -3.04 2.62
CA ASP A 338 25.86 -2.38 1.61
C ASP A 338 25.23 -1.06 1.13
N LYS A 339 23.95 -1.09 0.75
CA LYS A 339 23.21 0.10 0.26
C LYS A 339 23.23 1.26 1.25
N TYR A 340 23.13 0.98 2.55
CA TYR A 340 23.10 2.00 3.60
C TYR A 340 24.45 2.25 4.26
N ASP A 341 25.54 1.65 3.76
CA ASP A 341 26.92 1.82 4.26
C ASP A 341 27.00 1.64 5.79
N VAL A 342 26.48 0.52 6.30
CA VAL A 342 26.42 0.27 7.74
C VAL A 342 27.82 0.06 8.31
N VAL A 343 28.18 0.86 9.32
CA VAL A 343 29.46 0.77 10.04
C VAL A 343 29.23 0.23 11.45
N TYR A 344 29.85 -0.92 11.76
CA TYR A 344 29.80 -1.53 13.09
C TYR A 344 31.00 -1.06 13.93
N HIS A 345 30.75 -0.75 15.20
CA HIS A 345 31.79 -0.40 16.17
C HIS A 345 31.98 -1.57 17.13
N THR A 346 32.68 -2.60 16.66
CA THR A 346 32.83 -3.90 17.34
C THR A 346 33.48 -3.78 18.71
N ASP A 347 34.36 -2.80 18.90
CA ASP A 347 34.98 -2.44 20.18
C ASP A 347 33.99 -2.00 21.27
N ARG A 348 32.73 -1.71 20.89
CA ARG A 348 31.67 -1.24 21.80
C ARG A 348 30.52 -2.24 21.94
N LEU A 349 30.58 -3.37 21.26
CA LEU A 349 29.58 -4.43 21.39
C LEU A 349 29.99 -5.38 22.51
N PRO A 350 29.06 -5.86 23.35
CA PRO A 350 29.37 -6.91 24.32
C PRO A 350 29.83 -8.18 23.59
N GLU A 351 30.85 -8.87 24.12
CA GLU A 351 31.25 -10.19 23.61
C GLU A 351 30.07 -11.16 23.70
N ALA A 352 29.89 -11.96 22.66
CA ALA A 352 28.87 -13.01 22.67
C ALA A 352 29.15 -13.96 23.85
N PRO A 353 28.13 -14.35 24.62
CA PRO A 353 28.33 -15.29 25.72
C PRO A 353 28.94 -16.58 25.16
N GLU A 354 30.07 -17.02 25.74
CA GLU A 354 30.65 -18.32 25.43
C GLU A 354 29.61 -19.40 25.71
N THR A 355 29.18 -20.10 24.66
CA THR A 355 28.35 -21.30 24.80
C THR A 355 29.14 -22.28 25.67
N PRO A 356 28.60 -22.74 26.82
CA PRO A 356 29.27 -23.75 27.62
C PRO A 356 29.52 -24.96 26.72
N ALA A 357 30.77 -25.36 26.58
CA ALA A 357 31.11 -26.61 25.92
C ALA A 357 30.31 -27.73 26.58
N GLU A 358 29.45 -28.40 25.82
CA GLU A 358 28.86 -29.66 26.26
C GLU A 358 30.02 -30.59 26.63
N GLU A 359 30.17 -30.84 27.93
CA GLU A 359 31.06 -31.89 28.43
C GLU A 359 30.56 -33.25 27.90
N PRO A 360 31.48 -34.15 27.52
CA PRO A 360 31.21 -35.33 26.68
C PRO A 360 30.32 -36.41 27.32
#